data_AF-A0A7S3K7Z7-F1
#
_entry.id   AF-A0A7S3K7Z7-F1
#
_cell.length_a   1.000
_cell.length_b   1.000
_cell.length_c   1.000
_cell.angle_alpha   90.00
_cell.angle_beta   90.00
_cell.angle_gamma   90.00
#
_symmetry.space_group_name_H-M   'P 1'
#
loop_
_entity.id
_entity.type
_entity.pdbx_description
1 polymer ?
#
loop_
_entity_poly.entity_id
_entity_poly.type
_entity_poly.pdbx_seq_one_letter_code
_entity_poly.pdbx_strand_id
1 'polypeptide(L)'
;VADRLFFSVPHAIESALNDISDVREVIPEFFSCPEIFILSNGIELGKMQNGTKVNNVILPDWANNDPYFYVCELKRTLESEKVSFTINNWIDYIYGLKQRGIEAVNSLNVYPHYTYDNTSTEKDQEENAKEQGTEV
;
A
#
# COMPACT_ATOMS: atom_id res chain seq x y z
N VAL A 1 5.42 -6.54 -19.60
CA VAL A 1 5.67 -7.86 -18.98
C VAL A 1 4.44 -8.20 -18.16
N ALA A 2 3.71 -9.26 -18.51
CA ALA A 2 2.41 -9.57 -17.91
C ALA A 2 2.51 -9.97 -16.42
N ASP A 3 3.64 -10.55 -16.01
CA ASP A 3 3.91 -10.97 -14.62
C ASP A 3 3.99 -9.82 -13.62
N ARG A 4 4.13 -8.57 -14.09
CA ARG A 4 4.15 -7.37 -13.24
C ARG A 4 2.79 -6.68 -13.11
N LEU A 5 1.76 -7.18 -13.81
CA LEU A 5 0.41 -6.63 -13.73
C LEU A 5 -0.25 -7.04 -12.41
N PHE A 6 -1.24 -6.27 -11.97
CA PHE A 6 -2.12 -6.70 -10.89
C PHE A 6 -3.09 -7.75 -11.40
N PHE A 7 -2.84 -9.03 -11.10
CA PHE A 7 -3.63 -10.16 -11.59
C PHE A 7 -4.29 -10.98 -10.47
N SER A 8 -3.87 -10.80 -9.21
CA SER A 8 -4.35 -11.60 -8.08
C SER A 8 -4.23 -10.83 -6.77
N VAL A 9 -5.33 -10.76 -6.03
CA VAL A 9 -5.36 -10.18 -4.68
C VAL A 9 -4.52 -11.02 -3.70
N PRO A 10 -4.69 -12.37 -3.62
CA PRO A 10 -3.83 -13.19 -2.77
C PRO A 10 -2.34 -13.01 -3.06
N HIS A 11 -1.95 -12.94 -4.34
CA HIS A 11 -0.56 -12.74 -4.72
C HIS A 11 -0.04 -11.36 -4.30
N ALA A 12 -0.83 -10.30 -4.47
CA ALA A 12 -0.44 -8.96 -4.04
C ALA A 12 -0.27 -8.87 -2.52
N ILE A 13 -1.14 -9.53 -1.75
CA ILE A 13 -1.02 -9.61 -0.29
C ILE A 13 0.23 -10.42 0.10
N GLU A 14 0.48 -11.56 -0.55
CA GLU A 14 1.67 -12.37 -0.28
C GLU A 14 2.96 -11.60 -0.58
N SER A 15 2.99 -10.82 -1.66
CA SER A 15 4.09 -9.92 -1.99
C SER A 15 4.32 -8.88 -0.89
N ALA A 16 3.27 -8.14 -0.50
CA ALA A 16 3.38 -7.11 0.55
C ALA A 16 3.74 -7.66 1.95
N LEU A 17 3.48 -8.95 2.22
CA LEU A 17 3.83 -9.58 3.49
C LEU A 17 5.27 -10.12 3.52
N ASN A 18 5.86 -10.48 2.37
CA ASN A 18 7.12 -11.22 2.32
C ASN A 18 8.25 -10.47 1.60
N ASP A 19 7.95 -9.55 0.70
CA ASP A 19 8.94 -8.74 0.01
C ASP A 19 9.22 -7.46 0.80
N ILE A 20 10.43 -7.33 1.30
CA ILE A 20 10.89 -6.16 2.08
C ILE A 20 10.85 -4.84 1.29
N SER A 21 10.77 -4.91 -0.04
CA SER A 21 10.65 -3.76 -0.92
C SER A 21 9.20 -3.40 -1.26
N ASP A 22 8.24 -4.29 -0.96
CA ASP A 22 6.83 -4.10 -1.24
C ASP A 22 6.08 -3.58 -0.01
N VAL A 23 6.11 -2.27 0.15
CA VAL A 23 5.45 -1.53 1.25
C VAL A 23 4.10 -0.93 0.84
N ARG A 24 3.42 -1.55 -0.14
CA ARG A 24 2.16 -1.01 -0.68
C ARG A 24 1.01 -1.20 0.31
N GLU A 25 0.15 -0.18 0.37
CA GLU A 25 -1.14 -0.24 1.06
C GLU A 25 -2.30 -0.29 0.07
N VAL A 26 -3.49 -0.64 0.57
CA VAL A 26 -4.71 -0.70 -0.23
C VAL A 26 -5.25 0.70 -0.54
N ILE A 27 -5.84 0.87 -1.73
CA ILE A 27 -6.49 2.10 -2.16
C ILE A 27 -8.00 2.09 -1.84
N PRO A 28 -8.67 3.26 -1.74
CA PRO A 28 -10.11 3.34 -1.42
C PRO A 28 -11.04 2.53 -2.33
N GLU A 29 -10.65 2.30 -3.58
CA GLU A 29 -11.42 1.56 -4.58
C GLU A 29 -11.64 0.10 -4.17
N PHE A 30 -10.77 -0.49 -3.35
CA PHE A 30 -10.99 -1.84 -2.79
C PHE A 30 -12.24 -1.93 -1.91
N PHE A 31 -12.73 -0.79 -1.39
CA PHE A 31 -13.90 -0.72 -0.50
C PHE A 31 -15.15 -0.17 -1.20
N SER A 32 -15.06 0.20 -2.48
CA SER A 32 -16.14 0.92 -3.15
C SER A 32 -16.34 0.64 -4.65
N CYS A 33 -15.33 0.11 -5.36
CA CYS A 33 -15.36 -0.04 -6.81
C CYS A 33 -15.02 -1.47 -7.24
N PRO A 34 -16.02 -2.38 -7.34
CA PRO A 34 -15.80 -3.76 -7.78
C PRO A 34 -15.26 -3.87 -9.21
N GLU A 35 -15.46 -2.84 -10.04
CA GLU A 35 -15.01 -2.79 -11.42
C GLU A 35 -13.48 -2.88 -11.55
N ILE A 36 -12.70 -2.51 -10.52
CA ILE A 36 -11.23 -2.63 -10.57
C ILE A 36 -10.75 -4.08 -10.66
N PHE A 37 -11.61 -5.05 -10.33
CA PHE A 37 -11.31 -6.48 -10.42
C PHE A 37 -11.81 -7.13 -11.70
N ILE A 38 -12.52 -6.37 -12.55
CA ILE A 38 -13.22 -6.87 -13.74
C ILE A 38 -12.58 -6.28 -15.01
N LEU A 39 -12.10 -7.15 -15.88
CA LEU A 39 -11.62 -6.79 -17.21
C LEU A 39 -12.80 -6.75 -18.21
N SER A 40 -13.57 -5.66 -18.18
CA SER A 40 -14.79 -5.51 -19.00
C SER A 40 -14.55 -4.98 -20.41
N ASN A 41 -13.40 -4.35 -20.67
CA ASN A 41 -13.10 -3.64 -21.91
C ASN A 41 -12.49 -4.52 -23.02
N GLY A 42 -12.32 -5.82 -22.78
CA GLY A 42 -11.83 -6.78 -23.79
C GLY A 42 -10.36 -6.57 -24.19
N ILE A 43 -9.58 -5.80 -23.42
CA ILE A 43 -8.16 -5.58 -23.69
C ILE A 43 -7.38 -6.87 -23.45
N GLU A 44 -6.49 -7.23 -24.37
CA GLU A 44 -5.56 -8.35 -24.15
C GLU A 44 -4.35 -7.90 -23.33
N LEU A 45 -4.30 -8.31 -22.06
CA LEU A 45 -3.19 -8.01 -21.14
C LEU A 45 -1.97 -8.93 -21.33
N GLY A 46 -2.06 -9.89 -22.24
CA GLY A 46 -1.01 -10.86 -22.54
C GLY A 46 -1.03 -12.11 -21.66
N LYS A 47 0.09 -12.83 -21.65
CA LYS A 47 0.30 -14.06 -20.86
C LYS A 47 1.52 -13.91 -19.98
N MET A 48 1.42 -14.41 -18.75
CA MET A 48 2.52 -14.57 -17.81
C MET A 48 3.53 -15.60 -18.34
N GLN A 49 4.73 -15.64 -17.76
CA GLN A 49 5.78 -16.58 -18.15
C GLN A 49 5.36 -18.05 -18.00
N ASN A 50 4.49 -18.35 -17.03
CA ASN A 50 3.91 -19.68 -16.82
C ASN A 50 2.80 -20.04 -17.85
N GLY A 51 2.53 -19.17 -18.82
CA GLY A 51 1.51 -19.37 -19.85
C GLY A 51 0.10 -18.94 -19.46
N THR A 52 -0.13 -18.54 -18.21
CA THR A 52 -1.44 -18.06 -17.72
C THR A 52 -1.82 -16.76 -18.41
N LYS A 53 -3.01 -16.71 -19.02
CA LYS A 53 -3.56 -15.47 -19.59
C LYS A 53 -4.01 -14.54 -18.47
N VAL A 54 -3.58 -13.29 -18.51
CA VAL A 54 -4.06 -12.27 -17.58
C VAL A 54 -5.47 -11.84 -17.99
N ASN A 55 -6.41 -11.84 -17.04
CA ASN A 55 -7.82 -11.50 -17.24
C ASN A 55 -8.35 -10.76 -15.99
N ASN A 56 -9.63 -10.94 -15.61
CA ASN A 56 -10.17 -10.54 -14.31
C ASN A 56 -9.20 -10.90 -13.17
N VAL A 57 -9.14 -10.03 -12.17
CA VAL A 57 -8.27 -10.22 -11.00
C VAL A 57 -8.76 -11.42 -10.22
N ILE A 58 -7.84 -12.31 -9.86
CA ILE A 58 -8.12 -13.46 -9.01
C ILE A 58 -8.40 -12.97 -7.58
N LEU A 59 -9.60 -13.27 -7.08
CA LEU A 59 -10.04 -12.93 -5.74
C LEU A 59 -9.76 -14.09 -4.76
N PRO A 60 -9.74 -13.84 -3.44
CA PRO A 60 -9.65 -14.91 -2.45
C PRO A 60 -10.82 -15.90 -2.53
N ASP A 61 -10.59 -17.16 -2.14
CA ASP A 61 -11.60 -18.24 -2.25
C ASP A 61 -12.93 -17.90 -1.56
N TRP A 62 -12.88 -17.22 -0.41
CA TRP A 62 -14.09 -16.82 0.33
C TRP A 62 -15.00 -15.87 -0.45
N ALA A 63 -14.46 -15.17 -1.45
CA ALA A 63 -15.21 -14.24 -2.28
C ALA A 63 -16.00 -14.91 -3.41
N ASN A 64 -15.86 -16.24 -3.60
CA ASN A 64 -16.55 -17.01 -4.64
C ASN A 64 -16.43 -16.41 -6.05
N ASN A 65 -15.29 -15.78 -6.34
CA ASN A 65 -15.04 -15.08 -7.61
C ASN A 65 -16.07 -13.98 -7.95
N ASP A 66 -16.71 -13.39 -6.92
CA ASP A 66 -17.66 -12.28 -7.04
C ASP A 66 -17.01 -10.97 -6.51
N PRO A 67 -16.62 -10.06 -7.42
CA PRO A 67 -16.06 -8.75 -7.06
C PRO A 67 -17.01 -7.89 -6.21
N TYR A 68 -18.32 -7.96 -6.45
CA TYR A 68 -19.28 -7.17 -5.70
C TYR A 68 -19.37 -7.65 -4.26
N PHE A 69 -19.42 -8.98 -4.08
CA PHE A 69 -19.39 -9.58 -2.74
C PHE A 69 -18.07 -9.28 -2.02
N TYR A 70 -16.93 -9.41 -2.70
CA TYR A 70 -15.62 -9.07 -2.16
C TYR A 70 -15.56 -7.64 -1.61
N VAL A 71 -15.97 -6.66 -2.43
CA VAL A 71 -15.98 -5.23 -2.02
C VAL A 71 -16.96 -4.98 -0.88
N CYS A 72 -18.14 -5.60 -0.91
CA CYS A 72 -19.11 -5.49 0.17
C CYS A 72 -18.54 -5.99 1.51
N GLU A 73 -17.87 -7.13 1.52
CA GLU A 73 -17.28 -7.69 2.73
C GLU A 73 -16.09 -6.87 3.25
N LEU A 74 -15.25 -6.33 2.35
CA LEU A 74 -14.18 -5.41 2.74
C LEU A 74 -14.75 -4.14 3.38
N LYS A 75 -15.79 -3.54 2.77
CA LYS A 75 -16.45 -2.37 3.32
C LYS A 75 -17.08 -2.66 4.68
N ARG A 76 -17.80 -3.79 4.81
CA ARG A 76 -18.38 -4.23 6.08
C ARG A 76 -17.31 -4.41 7.16
N THR A 77 -16.14 -4.92 6.79
CA THR A 77 -15.02 -5.10 7.72
C THR A 77 -14.42 -3.75 8.13
N LEU A 78 -14.25 -2.82 7.20
CA LEU A 78 -13.78 -1.45 7.47
C LEU A 78 -14.70 -0.71 8.45
N GLU A 79 -16.02 -0.86 8.29
CA GLU A 79 -17.05 -0.25 9.16
C GLU A 79 -17.31 -1.06 10.44
N SER A 80 -16.54 -2.12 10.71
CA SER A 80 -16.72 -2.93 11.92
C SER A 80 -16.25 -2.20 13.18
N GLU A 81 -16.80 -2.57 14.33
CA GLU A 81 -16.35 -2.04 15.63
C GLU A 81 -14.86 -2.27 15.86
N LYS A 82 -14.33 -3.45 15.47
CA LYS A 82 -12.91 -3.78 15.62
C LYS A 82 -12.02 -2.78 14.90
N VAL A 83 -12.35 -2.43 13.66
CA VAL A 83 -11.58 -1.45 12.89
C VAL A 83 -11.83 -0.06 13.47
N SER A 84 -13.06 0.29 13.83
CA SER A 84 -13.39 1.58 14.43
C SER A 84 -12.58 1.87 15.70
N PHE A 85 -12.33 0.86 16.54
CA PHE A 85 -11.50 0.99 17.76
C PHE A 85 -9.99 1.04 17.51
N THR A 86 -9.51 0.70 16.30
CA THR A 86 -8.08 0.52 16.04
C THR A 86 -7.53 1.36 14.88
N ILE A 87 -8.40 1.89 14.02
CA ILE A 87 -8.02 2.66 12.82
C ILE A 87 -7.23 3.92 13.15
N ASN A 88 -7.45 4.51 14.34
CA ASN A 88 -6.66 5.64 14.83
C ASN A 88 -5.16 5.32 14.88
N ASN A 89 -4.77 4.07 15.14
CA ASN A 89 -3.36 3.67 15.13
C ASN A 89 -2.76 3.73 13.73
N TRP A 90 -3.55 3.37 12.70
CA TRP A 90 -3.12 3.53 11.30
C TRP A 90 -3.04 5.00 10.91
N ILE A 91 -4.02 5.81 11.33
CA ILE A 91 -3.99 7.27 11.15
C ILE A 91 -2.73 7.87 11.79
N ASP A 92 -2.31 7.38 12.97
CA ASP A 92 -1.09 7.83 13.63
C ASP A 92 0.18 7.52 12.81
N TYR A 93 0.22 6.42 12.06
CA TYR A 93 1.33 6.09 11.16
C TYR A 93 1.37 7.01 9.93
N ILE A 94 0.22 7.29 9.33
CA ILE A 94 0.17 8.05 8.07
C ILE A 94 0.19 9.57 8.31
N TYR A 95 -0.49 10.06 9.34
CA TYR A 95 -0.75 11.49 9.57
C TYR A 95 -0.40 11.99 10.98
N GLY A 96 -0.16 11.09 11.94
CA GLY A 96 0.04 11.45 13.34
C GLY A 96 1.49 11.39 13.80
N LEU A 97 1.66 11.14 15.10
CA LEU A 97 2.96 11.21 15.79
C LEU A 97 3.97 10.17 15.31
N LYS A 98 3.51 9.04 14.75
CA LYS A 98 4.36 7.95 14.28
C LYS A 98 4.79 8.13 12.81
N GLN A 99 4.45 9.26 12.18
CA GLN A 99 4.88 9.56 10.83
C GLN A 99 6.38 9.94 10.76
N ARG A 100 6.92 10.59 11.80
CA ARG A 100 8.30 11.13 11.83
C ARG A 100 8.96 10.98 13.20
N GLY A 101 10.27 11.23 13.27
CA GLY A 101 11.03 11.28 14.52
C GLY A 101 11.27 9.92 15.16
N ILE A 102 11.55 9.90 16.47
CA ILE A 102 11.88 8.67 17.21
C ILE A 102 10.72 7.68 17.24
N GLU A 103 9.48 8.16 17.25
CA GLU A 103 8.28 7.30 17.24
C GLU A 103 8.13 6.52 15.94
N ALA A 104 8.49 7.13 14.79
CA ALA A 104 8.53 6.44 13.51
C ALA A 104 9.62 5.36 13.48
N VAL A 105 10.80 5.65 14.05
CA VAL A 105 11.91 4.67 14.17
C VAL A 105 11.49 3.48 15.04
N ASN A 106 10.93 3.76 16.22
CA ASN A 106 10.48 2.73 17.16
C ASN A 106 9.38 1.83 16.58
N SER A 107 8.63 2.33 15.60
CA SER A 107 7.52 1.61 14.97
C SER A 107 7.81 1.15 13.54
N LEU A 108 9.07 1.23 13.09
CA LEU A 108 9.51 0.79 11.75
C LEU A 108 8.77 1.49 10.59
N ASN A 109 8.39 2.76 10.78
CA ASN A 109 7.62 3.56 9.82
C ASN A 109 8.46 4.70 9.20
N VAL A 110 9.72 4.42 8.86
CA VAL A 110 10.65 5.40 8.28
C VAL A 110 10.83 5.14 6.79
N TYR A 111 10.61 6.17 5.98
CA TYR A 111 10.73 6.13 4.52
C TYR A 111 11.95 6.96 4.05
N PRO A 112 12.34 6.85 2.76
CA PRO A 112 13.43 7.67 2.23
C PRO A 112 13.18 9.17 2.42
N HIS A 113 14.22 9.93 2.77
CA HIS A 113 14.10 11.36 3.14
C HIS A 113 13.28 12.22 2.16
N TYR A 114 13.35 11.94 0.86
CA TYR A 114 12.63 12.69 -0.18
C TYR A 114 11.12 12.43 -0.24
N THR A 115 10.59 11.43 0.47
CA THR A 115 9.13 11.17 0.56
C THR A 115 8.46 12.07 1.58
N TYR A 116 9.23 12.68 2.47
CA TYR A 116 8.73 13.65 3.42
C TYR A 116 8.67 15.02 2.76
N ASP A 117 7.59 15.75 3.03
CA ASP A 117 7.52 17.15 2.65
C ASP A 117 8.71 17.88 3.27
N ASN A 118 9.52 18.52 2.41
CA ASN A 118 10.66 19.34 2.81
C ASN A 118 10.12 20.69 3.30
N THR A 119 9.41 20.66 4.41
CA THR A 119 9.20 21.84 5.24
C THR A 119 10.40 22.10 6.16
N SER A 120 11.60 21.66 5.75
CA SER A 120 12.83 22.26 6.21
C SER A 120 12.84 23.69 5.70
N THR A 121 12.30 24.59 6.52
CA THR A 121 12.72 25.98 6.53
C THR A 121 14.25 25.99 6.40
N GLU A 122 14.77 26.91 5.60
CA GLU A 122 16.18 27.10 5.21
C GLU A 122 17.24 26.96 6.34
N LYS A 123 16.82 26.86 7.60
CA LYS A 123 17.60 26.66 8.81
C LYS A 123 18.14 25.23 9.00
N ASP A 124 17.44 24.19 8.55
CA ASP A 124 17.87 22.79 8.79
C ASP A 124 19.00 22.34 7.84
N GLN A 125 19.18 23.07 6.74
CA GLN A 125 20.26 22.85 5.78
C GLN A 125 21.59 23.47 6.27
N GLU A 126 21.56 24.55 7.06
CA GLU A 126 22.76 25.17 7.63
C GLU A 126 23.37 24.37 8.79
N GLU A 127 22.58 23.64 9.57
CA GLU A 127 23.10 22.77 10.64
C GLU A 127 23.75 21.49 10.07
N ASN A 128 23.13 20.86 9.07
CA ASN A 128 23.73 19.69 8.41
C ASN A 128 25.02 20.02 7.62
N ALA A 129 25.13 21.22 7.06
CA ALA A 129 26.36 21.66 6.38
C ALA A 129 27.51 21.95 7.35
N LYS A 130 27.22 22.29 8.62
CA LYS A 130 28.24 22.52 9.65
C LYS A 130 28.77 21.22 10.25
N GLU A 131 27.91 20.20 10.39
CA GLU A 131 28.32 18.88 10.89
C GLU A 131 29.15 18.08 9.88
N GLN A 132 28.94 18.28 8.57
CA GLN A 132 29.76 17.65 7.52
C GLN A 132 31.07 18.41 7.22
N GLY A 133 31.31 19.55 7.88
CA GLY A 133 32.44 20.45 7.60
C GLY A 133 33.61 20.40 8.59
N THR A 134 33.61 19.49 9.58
CA THR A 134 34.71 19.43 10.56
C THR A 134 35.17 17.99 10.79
N GLU A 135 36.02 17.50 9.91
CA GLU A 135 37.11 16.57 10.26
C GLU A 135 38.21 16.73 9.20
N VAL A 136 39.29 17.42 9.60
CA VAL A 136 40.59 17.48 8.93
C VAL A 136 41.53 16.58 9.69
#